data_AF-A0A0B0DB98-F1
#
_entry.id   AF-A0A0B0DB98-F1
#
_cell.length_a   1.000
_cell.length_b   1.000
_cell.length_c   1.000
_cell.angle_alpha   90.00
_cell.angle_beta   90.00
_cell.angle_gamma   90.00
#
_symmetry.space_group_name_H-M   'P 1'
#
loop_
_entity.id
_entity.type
_entity.pdbx_description
1 polymer ?
#
loop_
_entity_poly.entity_id
_entity_poly.type
_entity_poly.pdbx_seq_one_letter_code
_entity_poly.pdbx_strand_id
1 'polypeptide(L)' 'MSLRTEEQAEHLMHSAKASIAIEGLCLNKKQELLVKKCLTGAITHKEFLKRALELSRHA' A
#
# COMPACT_ATOMS: atom_id res chain seq x y z
N MET A 1 4.38 -11.01 -9.52
CA MET A 1 4.79 -10.45 -8.21
C MET A 1 4.91 -11.63 -7.25
N SER A 2 6.10 -11.86 -6.68
CA SER A 2 6.26 -12.89 -5.64
C SER A 2 5.49 -12.47 -4.39
N LEU A 3 4.74 -13.41 -3.81
CA LEU A 3 4.00 -13.19 -2.57
C LEU A 3 5.00 -12.92 -1.45
N ARG A 4 4.82 -11.81 -0.72
CA ARG A 4 5.70 -11.42 0.37
C ARG A 4 5.09 -11.81 1.71
N THR A 5 5.95 -12.16 2.66
CA THR A 5 5.52 -12.34 4.06
C THR A 5 5.12 -10.99 4.65
N GLU A 6 4.42 -11.00 5.78
CA GLU A 6 4.01 -9.77 6.45
C GLU A 6 5.22 -8.91 6.84
N GLU A 7 6.28 -9.52 7.36
CA GLU A 7 7.52 -8.84 7.74
C GLU A 7 8.20 -8.16 6.52
N GLN A 8 8.24 -8.86 5.38
CA GLN A 8 8.78 -8.29 4.14
C GLN A 8 7.92 -7.14 3.62
N ALA A 9 6.59 -7.25 3.73
CA ALA A 9 5.68 -6.19 3.34
C ALA A 9 5.85 -4.95 4.24
N GLU A 10 6.06 -5.14 5.53
CA GLU A 10 6.31 -4.05 6.48
C GLU A 10 7.64 -3.35 6.23
N HIS A 11 8.71 -4.10 5.99
CA HIS A 11 10.01 -3.52 5.66
C HIS A 11 9.96 -2.67 4.38
N LEU A 12 9.29 -3.15 3.34
CA LEU A 12 9.10 -2.40 2.09
C LEU A 12 8.18 -1.19 2.24
N MET A 13 7.13 -1.31 3.07
CA MET A 13 6.28 -0.17 3.38
C MET A 13 7.03 0.88 4.19
N HIS A 14 7.92 0.49 5.09
CA HIS A 14 8.71 1.42 5.89
C HIS A 14 9.62 2.28 4.99
N SER A 15 10.36 1.66 4.08
CA SER A 15 11.20 2.40 3.14
C SER A 15 10.37 3.30 2.22
N ALA A 16 9.27 2.78 1.65
CA ALA A 16 8.38 3.57 0.80
C ALA A 16 7.80 4.78 1.54
N LYS A 17 7.30 4.61 2.77
CA LYS A 17 6.79 5.71 3.60
C LYS A 17 7.84 6.77 3.86
N ALA A 18 9.06 6.36 4.20
CA ALA A 18 10.16 7.29 4.41
C ALA A 18 10.42 8.11 3.14
N SER A 19 10.46 7.47 1.96
CA SER A 19 10.63 8.17 0.69
C SER A 19 9.55 9.20 0.42
N ILE A 20 8.26 8.84 0.58
CA ILE A 20 7.18 9.78 0.25
C ILE A 20 7.03 10.88 1.33
N ALA A 21 7.45 10.60 2.57
CA ALA A 21 7.49 11.61 3.64
C ALA A 21 8.52 12.71 3.36
N ILE A 22 9.61 12.42 2.63
CA ILE A 22 10.54 13.46 2.16
C ILE A 22 9.83 14.47 1.25
N GLU A 23 8.84 14.03 0.48
CA GLU A 23 8.01 14.87 -0.39
C GLU A 23 6.83 15.51 0.35
N GLY A 24 6.75 15.36 1.68
CA GLY A 24 5.64 15.90 2.49
C GLY A 24 4.33 15.12 2.35
N LEU A 25 4.36 13.92 1.77
CA LEU A 25 3.19 13.07 1.60
C LEU A 25 3.14 11.98 2.67
N CYS A 26 1.94 11.68 3.15
CA CYS A 26 1.69 10.64 4.14
C CYS A 26 0.56 9.73 3.68
N LEU A 27 0.69 8.44 3.97
CA LEU A 27 -0.39 7.48 3.79
C LEU A 27 -1.23 7.42 5.06
N ASN A 28 -2.55 7.38 4.90
CA ASN A 28 -3.46 7.07 6.00
C ASN A 28 -3.56 5.55 6.22
N LYS A 29 -4.06 5.15 7.39
CA LYS A 29 -4.20 3.74 7.78
C LYS A 29 -4.93 2.87 6.76
N LYS A 30 -5.93 3.42 6.06
CA LYS A 30 -6.70 2.67 5.04
C LYS A 30 -5.85 2.41 3.79
N GLN A 31 -5.10 3.40 3.33
CA GLN A 31 -4.18 3.30 2.20
C GLN A 31 -3.05 2.32 2.51
N GLU A 32 -2.46 2.40 3.70
CA GLU A 32 -1.44 1.47 4.18
C GLU A 32 -1.92 0.02 4.14
N LEU A 33 -3.12 -0.23 4.66
CA LEU A 33 -3.71 -1.56 4.72
C LEU A 33 -4.04 -2.11 3.32
N LEU A 34 -4.41 -1.23 2.38
CA LEU A 34 -4.63 -1.60 0.98
C LEU A 34 -3.32 -2.03 0.31
N VAL A 35 -2.23 -1.30 0.53
CA VAL A 35 -0.90 -1.65 0.03
C VAL A 35 -0.43 -2.98 0.63
N LYS A 36 -0.56 -3.18 1.95
CA LYS A 36 -0.17 -4.46 2.61
C LYS A 36 -0.91 -5.65 1.99
N LYS A 37 -2.22 -5.53 1.76
CA LYS A 37 -3.03 -6.58 1.11
C LYS A 37 -2.56 -6.92 -0.32
N CYS A 38 -2.10 -5.92 -1.08
CA CYS A 38 -1.55 -6.17 -2.41
C CYS A 38 -0.18 -6.85 -2.34
N LEU A 39 0.66 -6.46 -1.38
CA LEU A 39 2.01 -7.02 -1.21
C LEU A 39 1.99 -8.49 -0.74
N THR A 40 1.03 -8.85 0.11
CA THR A 40 0.84 -10.25 0.58
C THR A 40 0.02 -11.10 -0.39
N GLY A 41 -0.51 -10.50 -1.47
CA GLY A 41 -1.36 -11.17 -2.47
C GLY A 41 -2.77 -11.51 -1.99
N ALA A 42 -3.21 -10.93 -0.87
CA ALA A 42 -4.61 -11.02 -0.43
C ALA A 42 -5.59 -10.36 -1.42
N ILE A 43 -5.10 -9.44 -2.27
CA ILE A 43 -5.84 -8.88 -3.40
C ILE A 43 -4.99 -8.90 -4.66
N THR A 44 -5.65 -8.95 -5.82
CA THR A 44 -4.97 -8.81 -7.11
C THR A 44 -4.60 -7.36 -7.37
N HIS A 45 -3.65 -7.13 -8.29
CA HIS A 45 -3.28 -5.78 -8.72
C HIS A 45 -4.48 -5.00 -9.30
N LYS A 46 -5.38 -5.68 -10.04
CA LYS A 46 -6.60 -5.07 -10.58
C LYS A 46 -7.54 -4.59 -9.48
N GLU A 47 -7.73 -5.41 -8.45
CA GLU A 47 -8.53 -5.04 -7.26
C GLU A 47 -7.88 -3.90 -6.47
N PHE A 48 -6.55 -3.90 -6.36
CA PHE A 48 -5.80 -2.81 -5.74
C PHE A 48 -6.08 -1.48 -6.44
N LEU A 49 -5.96 -1.42 -7.77
CA LEU A 49 -6.20 -0.20 -8.55
C LEU A 49 -7.64 0.30 -8.39
N LYS A 50 -8.62 -0.59 -8.43
CA LYS A 50 -10.03 -0.25 -8.25
C LYS A 50 -10.26 0.43 -6.88
N ARG A 51 -9.79 -0.21 -5.80
CA ARG A 51 -9.96 0.31 -4.44
C ARG A 51 -9.16 1.58 -4.17
N ALA A 52 -7.98 1.71 -4.79
CA ALA A 52 -7.18 2.93 -4.69
C ALA A 52 -7.91 4.11 -5.35
N LEU A 53 -8.54 3.89 -6.50
CA LEU A 53 -9.36 4.90 -7.18
C LEU A 53 -10.57 5.30 -6.34
N GLU A 54 -11.26 4.32 -5.76
CA GLU A 54 -12.39 4.56 -4.86
C GLU A 54 -11.97 5.37 -3.63
N LEU A 55 -10.83 5.03 -3.00
CA LEU A 55 -10.29 5.81 -1.89
C LEU A 55 -9.97 7.24 -2.28
N SER A 56 -9.37 7.47 -3.46
CA SER A 56 -9.04 8.82 -3.92
C SER A 56 -10.26 9.68 -4.21
N ARG A 57 -11.40 9.08 -4.58
CA ARG A 57 -12.66 9.80 -4.84
C ARG A 57 -13.38 10.23 -3.57
N HIS A 58 -13.04 9.63 -2.44
CA HIS A 58 -13.66 9.86 -1.13
C HIS A 58 -12.63 10.31 -0.06
N ALA A 59 -11.45 10.75 -0.50
CA ALA A 59 -10.34 11.19 0.36
C ALA A 59 -10.46 12.66 0.75
#